data_AF-A0A6J6AKZ0-F1
#
_entry.id   AF-A0A6J6AKZ0-F1
#
_cell.length_a   1.000
_cell.length_b   1.000
_cell.length_c   1.000
_cell.angle_alpha   90.00
_cell.angle_beta   90.00
_cell.angle_gamma   90.00
#
_symmetry.space_group_name_H-M   'P 1'
#
loop_
_entity.id
_entity.type
_entity.pdbx_description
1 polymer ?
#
loop_
_entity_poly.entity_id
_entity_poly.type
_entity_poly.pdbx_seq_one_letter_code
_entity_poly.pdbx_strand_id
1 'polypeptide(L)'
;MSLWTPDGEVPVDRSGAEERPATSASEMLGGPNLDDLTPEERAQAEEMIARMAEVQRQLLSHPASVFVANHLMGLYELAAVHLDQPEPKYEEVRLAIDAMTAMLDATEDRLSESGAELRQALTVLQTVYVQRVNATES
;
A
#
# COMPACT_ATOMS: atom_id res chain seq x y z
N MET A 1 0.30 26.14 17.74
CA MET A 1 -0.33 25.86 16.44
C MET A 1 -1.59 25.07 16.71
N SER A 2 -2.73 25.52 16.19
CA SER A 2 -4.05 24.89 16.39
C SER A 2 -4.25 23.80 15.32
N LEU A 3 -4.74 22.62 15.71
CA LEU A 3 -5.17 21.60 14.75
C LEU A 3 -6.69 21.75 14.61
N TRP A 4 -7.15 21.96 13.38
CA TRP A 4 -8.57 22.01 13.10
C TRP A 4 -9.14 20.58 13.12
N THR A 5 -10.17 20.34 13.95
CA THR A 5 -11.06 19.19 13.82
C THR A 5 -12.46 19.68 13.42
N PRO A 6 -13.29 18.83 12.78
CA PRO A 6 -14.60 19.24 12.26
C PRO A 6 -15.58 19.80 13.31
N ASP A 7 -15.30 19.60 14.61
CA ASP A 7 -16.10 20.05 15.76
C ASP A 7 -15.48 21.27 16.51
N GLY A 8 -14.39 21.85 15.99
CA GLY A 8 -13.77 23.06 16.54
C GLY A 8 -12.25 22.97 16.77
N GLU A 9 -11.63 24.11 17.08
CA GLU A 9 -10.18 24.21 17.30
C GLU A 9 -9.79 23.79 18.72
N VAL A 10 -8.99 22.72 18.84
CA VAL A 10 -8.44 22.26 20.13
C VAL A 10 -6.97 22.72 20.24
N PRO A 11 -6.61 23.51 21.28
CA PRO A 11 -5.23 23.91 21.50
C PRO A 11 -4.37 22.71 21.93
N VAL A 12 -3.29 22.45 21.19
CA VAL A 12 -2.31 21.42 21.55
C VAL A 12 -1.26 22.02 22.47
N ASP A 13 -1.29 21.65 23.75
CA ASP A 13 -0.21 21.92 24.70
C ASP A 13 0.95 20.94 24.47
N ARG A 14 2.14 21.47 24.17
CA ARG A 14 3.38 20.70 23.99
C ARG A 14 4.34 20.84 25.19
N SER A 15 3.92 21.49 26.28
CA SER A 15 4.78 21.74 27.45
C SER A 15 4.99 20.52 28.36
N GLY A 16 4.34 19.39 28.05
CA GLY A 16 4.49 18.11 28.76
C GLY A 16 5.05 16.98 27.88
N ALA A 17 6.02 17.26 27.01
CA ALA A 17 6.82 16.21 26.39
C ALA A 17 7.81 15.60 27.41
N GLU A 18 7.31 15.20 28.58
CA GLU A 18 7.95 14.11 29.32
C GLU A 18 7.84 12.87 28.43
N GLU A 19 8.96 12.16 28.32
CA GLU A 19 9.14 10.95 27.53
C GLU A 19 7.97 10.00 27.76
N ARG A 20 6.99 10.02 26.85
CA ARG A 20 5.99 8.95 26.81
C ARG A 20 6.80 7.67 26.56
N PRO A 21 6.67 6.64 27.41
CA PRO A 21 7.27 5.35 27.10
C PRO A 21 6.82 4.97 25.70
N ALA A 22 7.72 4.39 24.90
CA ALA A 22 7.43 4.00 23.53
C ALA A 22 6.19 3.09 23.52
N THR A 23 5.02 3.69 23.27
CA THR A 23 3.74 2.98 23.20
C THR A 23 3.94 1.86 22.20
N SER A 24 3.75 0.63 22.65
CA SER A 24 3.96 -0.53 21.79
C SER A 24 2.98 -0.45 20.60
N ALA A 25 3.36 -1.01 19.44
CA ALA A 25 2.45 -1.08 18.29
C ALA A 25 1.10 -1.74 18.66
N SER A 26 1.10 -2.64 19.66
CA SER A 26 -0.10 -3.25 20.24
C SER A 26 -1.02 -2.24 20.91
N GLU A 27 -0.48 -1.33 21.74
CA GLU A 27 -1.27 -0.28 22.42
C GLU A 27 -1.79 0.77 21.44
N MET A 28 -1.03 1.13 20.40
CA MET A 28 -1.49 2.07 19.36
C MET A 28 -2.66 1.52 18.54
N LEU A 29 -2.74 0.21 18.36
CA LEU A 29 -3.78 -0.46 17.57
C LEU A 29 -4.99 -0.92 18.42
N GLY A 30 -5.02 -0.58 19.72
CA GLY A 30 -6.10 -0.99 20.62
C GLY A 30 -6.14 -2.50 20.90
N GLY A 31 -4.98 -3.17 20.83
CA GLY A 31 -4.87 -4.59 21.16
C GLY A 31 -5.10 -4.88 22.66
N PRO A 32 -5.46 -6.12 23.04
CA PRO A 32 -5.60 -6.51 24.44
C PRO A 32 -4.27 -6.32 25.18
N ASN A 33 -4.35 -5.88 26.44
CA ASN A 33 -3.17 -5.78 27.28
C ASN A 33 -2.60 -7.18 27.49
N LEU A 34 -1.32 -7.38 27.17
CA LEU A 34 -0.65 -8.68 27.31
C LEU A 34 -0.75 -9.21 28.74
N ASP A 35 -0.82 -8.29 29.72
CA ASP A 35 -0.91 -8.62 31.14
C ASP A 35 -2.22 -9.29 31.57
N ASP A 36 -3.29 -9.10 30.80
CA ASP A 36 -4.62 -9.67 31.08
C ASP A 36 -4.85 -11.03 30.39
N LEU A 37 -3.88 -11.52 29.61
CA LEU A 37 -3.97 -12.77 28.86
C LEU A 37 -3.55 -13.99 29.69
N THR A 38 -4.18 -15.14 29.42
CA THR A 38 -3.68 -16.42 29.95
C THR A 38 -2.26 -16.71 29.43
N PRO A 39 -1.47 -17.57 30.10
CA PRO A 39 -0.10 -17.87 29.67
C PRO A 39 0.00 -18.36 28.22
N GLU A 40 -1.00 -19.14 27.76
CA GLU A 40 -1.05 -19.67 26.40
C GLU A 40 -1.39 -18.58 25.38
N GLU A 41 -2.38 -17.73 25.67
CA GLU A 41 -2.74 -16.59 24.83
C GLU A 41 -1.61 -15.56 24.74
N ARG A 42 -0.89 -15.33 25.86
CA ARG A 42 0.28 -14.46 25.89
C ARG A 42 1.39 -14.96 24.97
N ALA A 43 1.71 -16.26 25.04
CA ALA A 43 2.74 -16.84 24.17
C ALA A 43 2.38 -16.70 22.68
N GLN A 44 1.11 -16.90 22.32
CA GLN A 44 0.62 -16.69 20.95
C GLN A 44 0.69 -15.22 20.51
N ALA A 45 0.30 -14.30 21.39
CA ALA A 45 0.36 -12.87 21.13
C ALA A 45 1.80 -12.38 20.95
N GLU A 46 2.73 -12.84 21.79
CA GLU A 46 4.16 -12.54 21.68
C GLU A 46 4.76 -13.04 20.36
N GLU A 47 4.39 -14.25 19.93
CA GLU A 47 4.83 -14.80 18.64
C GLU A 47 4.30 -13.96 17.46
N MET A 48 3.04 -13.54 17.51
CA MET A 48 2.44 -12.68 16.50
C MET A 48 3.12 -11.31 16.45
N ILE A 49 3.38 -10.69 17.60
CA ILE A 49 4.11 -9.42 17.71
C ILE A 49 5.51 -9.57 17.11
N ALA A 50 6.22 -10.65 17.43
CA ALA A 50 7.55 -10.90 16.89
C ALA A 50 7.52 -11.04 15.35
N ARG A 51 6.51 -11.75 14.80
CA ARG A 51 6.31 -11.85 13.35
C ARG A 51 6.01 -10.50 12.70
N MET A 52 5.16 -9.67 13.31
CA MET A 52 4.86 -8.32 12.79
C MET A 52 6.08 -7.40 12.83
N ALA A 53 6.86 -7.45 13.91
CA ALA A 53 8.10 -6.69 14.03
C ALA A 53 9.12 -7.10 12.96
N GLU A 54 9.21 -8.40 12.64
CA GLU A 54 10.05 -8.88 11.55
C GLU A 54 9.61 -8.32 10.19
N VAL A 55 8.32 -8.36 9.89
CA VAL A 55 7.78 -7.74 8.65
C VAL A 55 8.09 -6.24 8.60
N GLN A 56 7.94 -5.52 9.71
CA GLN A 56 8.28 -4.10 9.78
C GLN A 56 9.77 -3.85 9.51
N ARG A 57 10.67 -4.67 10.08
CA ARG A 57 12.11 -4.58 9.81
C ARG A 57 12.43 -4.83 8.34
N GLN A 58 11.77 -5.79 7.70
CA GLN A 58 11.94 -6.08 6.28
C GLN A 58 11.43 -4.94 5.40
N LEU A 59 10.31 -4.30 5.75
CA LEU A 59 9.82 -3.11 5.03
C LEU A 59 10.79 -1.94 5.14
N LEU A 60 11.43 -1.76 6.30
CA LEU A 60 12.41 -0.70 6.53
C LEU A 60 13.79 -1.00 5.93
N SER A 61 14.08 -2.24 5.54
CA SER A 61 15.39 -2.61 4.99
C SER A 61 15.59 -2.21 3.52
N HIS A 62 14.52 -1.79 2.84
CA HIS A 62 14.55 -1.35 1.45
C HIS A 62 13.97 0.06 1.29
N PRO A 63 14.42 0.85 0.30
CA PRO A 63 13.79 2.13 -0.02
C PRO A 63 12.31 1.94 -0.38
N ALA A 64 11.45 2.86 0.06
CA ALA A 64 10.02 2.83 -0.26
C ALA A 64 9.75 2.83 -1.77
N SER A 65 10.63 3.44 -2.58
CA SER A 65 10.53 3.44 -4.05
C SER A 65 10.54 2.02 -4.64
N VAL A 66 11.36 1.10 -4.09
CA VAL A 66 11.42 -0.29 -4.53
C VAL A 66 10.09 -1.01 -4.23
N PHE A 67 9.54 -0.78 -3.05
CA PHE A 67 8.26 -1.37 -2.67
C PHE A 67 7.11 -0.85 -3.55
N VAL A 68 7.02 0.47 -3.75
CA VAL A 68 5.99 1.08 -4.60
C VAL A 68 6.13 0.62 -6.06
N ALA A 69 7.35 0.57 -6.61
CA ALA A 69 7.59 0.03 -7.95
C ALA A 69 7.12 -1.42 -8.08
N ASN A 70 7.38 -2.26 -7.07
CA ASN A 70 6.88 -3.63 -7.04
C ASN A 70 5.33 -3.70 -7.03
N HIS A 71 4.64 -2.78 -6.36
CA HIS A 71 3.17 -2.75 -6.36
C HIS A 71 2.61 -2.32 -7.71
N LEU A 72 3.23 -1.33 -8.37
CA LEU A 72 2.88 -0.92 -9.72
C LEU A 72 3.07 -2.06 -10.73
N MET A 73 4.15 -2.84 -10.57
CA MET A 73 4.38 -4.05 -11.36
C MET A 73 3.27 -5.09 -11.11
N GLY A 74 2.84 -5.27 -9.87
CA GLY A 74 1.71 -6.15 -9.54
C GLY A 74 0.38 -5.69 -10.18
N LEU A 75 0.12 -4.38 -10.27
CA LEU A 75 -1.05 -3.85 -10.99
C LEU A 75 -0.97 -4.13 -12.50
N TYR A 76 0.22 -3.99 -13.09
CA TYR A 76 0.44 -4.39 -14.47
C TYR A 76 0.16 -5.88 -14.69
N GLU A 77 0.70 -6.76 -13.83
CA GLU A 77 0.51 -8.21 -13.94
C GLU A 77 -0.95 -8.60 -13.79
N LEU A 78 -1.66 -7.97 -12.84
CA LEU A 78 -3.09 -8.17 -12.65
C LEU A 78 -3.87 -7.83 -13.92
N ALA A 79 -3.61 -6.65 -14.51
CA ALA A 79 -4.23 -6.24 -15.76
C ALA A 79 -3.91 -7.20 -16.92
N ALA A 80 -2.64 -7.60 -17.04
CA ALA A 80 -2.17 -8.50 -18.10
C ALA A 80 -2.83 -9.88 -18.01
N VAL A 81 -2.93 -10.48 -16.81
CA VAL A 81 -3.56 -11.80 -16.60
C VAL A 81 -5.07 -11.75 -16.90
N HIS A 82 -5.76 -10.66 -16.54
CA HIS A 82 -7.16 -10.48 -16.91
C HIS A 82 -7.35 -10.27 -18.41
N LEU A 83 -6.43 -9.55 -19.05
CA LEU A 83 -6.48 -9.26 -20.49
C LEU A 83 -6.17 -10.48 -21.34
N ASP A 84 -5.33 -11.41 -20.86
CA ASP A 84 -4.94 -12.63 -21.58
C ASP A 84 -6.01 -13.73 -21.58
N GLN A 85 -7.07 -13.59 -20.77
CA GLN A 85 -8.16 -14.57 -20.73
C GLN A 85 -8.87 -14.71 -22.10
N PRO A 86 -9.45 -15.88 -22.41
CA PRO A 86 -10.27 -16.08 -23.61
C PRO A 86 -11.45 -15.10 -23.70
N GLU A 87 -12.07 -14.81 -22.56
CA GLU A 87 -13.07 -13.75 -22.38
C GLU A 87 -12.53 -12.74 -21.36
N PRO A 88 -11.83 -11.67 -21.81
CA PRO A 88 -11.26 -10.69 -20.91
C PRO A 88 -12.33 -9.95 -20.10
N LYS A 89 -12.10 -9.83 -18.78
CA LYS A 89 -12.92 -8.99 -17.91
C LYS A 89 -12.47 -7.54 -18.01
N TYR A 90 -12.94 -6.82 -19.01
CA TYR A 90 -12.44 -5.48 -19.34
C TYR A 90 -12.57 -4.44 -18.21
N GLU A 91 -13.57 -4.55 -17.34
CA GLU A 91 -13.70 -3.67 -16.17
C GLU A 91 -12.59 -3.92 -15.13
N GLU A 92 -12.17 -5.17 -14.93
CA GLU A 92 -11.05 -5.50 -14.02
C GLU A 92 -9.71 -5.02 -14.59
N VAL A 93 -9.52 -5.18 -15.91
CA VAL A 93 -8.34 -4.64 -16.61
C VAL A 93 -8.29 -3.12 -16.49
N ARG A 94 -9.44 -2.46 -16.70
CA ARG A 94 -9.57 -1.00 -16.60
C ARG A 94 -9.25 -0.50 -15.20
N LEU A 95 -9.80 -1.15 -14.16
CA LEU A 95 -9.52 -0.78 -12.76
C LEU A 95 -8.02 -0.80 -12.45
N ALA A 96 -7.31 -1.83 -12.90
CA ALA A 96 -5.87 -1.94 -12.71
C ALA A 96 -5.08 -0.88 -13.51
N ILE A 97 -5.48 -0.60 -14.76
CA ILE A 97 -4.91 0.48 -15.59
C ILE A 97 -5.12 1.84 -14.93
N ASP A 98 -6.32 2.14 -14.46
CA ASP A 98 -6.66 3.43 -13.84
C ASP A 98 -5.87 3.63 -12.54
N ALA A 99 -5.75 2.59 -11.70
CA ALA A 99 -4.95 2.62 -10.49
C ALA A 99 -3.45 2.85 -10.78
N MET A 100 -2.89 2.09 -11.73
CA MET A 100 -1.49 2.21 -12.13
C MET A 100 -1.19 3.59 -12.73
N THR A 101 -2.11 4.13 -13.53
CA THR A 101 -2.01 5.48 -14.11
C THR A 101 -1.97 6.54 -13.01
N ALA A 102 -2.96 6.54 -12.10
CA ALA A 102 -3.04 7.52 -11.02
C ALA A 102 -1.82 7.49 -10.10
N MET A 103 -1.30 6.30 -9.80
CA MET A 103 -0.10 6.15 -8.97
C MET A 103 1.15 6.65 -9.70
N LEU A 104 1.37 6.29 -10.96
CA LEU A 104 2.53 6.74 -11.72
C LEU A 104 2.51 8.25 -11.94
N ASP A 105 1.34 8.84 -12.22
CA ASP A 105 1.20 10.29 -12.38
C ASP A 105 1.67 11.09 -11.17
N ALA A 106 1.56 10.50 -9.97
CA ALA A 106 1.97 11.13 -8.72
C ALA A 106 3.39 10.73 -8.25
N THR A 107 3.98 9.67 -8.80
CA THR A 107 5.18 9.05 -8.20
C THR A 107 6.32 8.75 -9.15
N GLU A 108 6.13 8.83 -10.47
CA GLU A 108 7.13 8.42 -11.47
C GLU A 108 8.53 9.01 -11.24
N ASP A 109 8.62 10.30 -10.93
CA ASP A 109 9.88 11.02 -10.66
C ASP A 109 10.60 10.57 -9.38
N ARG A 110 9.89 9.89 -8.48
CA ARG A 110 10.39 9.38 -7.19
C ARG A 110 10.73 7.89 -7.23
N LEU A 111 10.51 7.22 -8.36
CA LEU A 111 10.75 5.78 -8.54
C LEU A 111 12.10 5.45 -9.19
N SER A 112 13.00 6.43 -9.33
CA SER A 112 14.29 6.26 -10.01
C SER A 112 14.11 5.72 -11.44
N GLU A 113 15.00 4.84 -11.92
CA GLU A 113 14.96 4.26 -13.28
C GLU A 113 13.66 3.48 -13.55
N SER A 114 13.08 2.84 -12.53
CA SER A 114 11.85 2.04 -12.67
C SER A 114 10.62 2.88 -13.06
N GLY A 115 10.59 4.17 -12.75
CA GLY A 115 9.45 5.04 -13.07
C GLY A 115 9.17 5.09 -14.58
N ALA A 116 10.20 5.38 -15.38
CA ALA A 116 10.09 5.48 -16.83
C ALA A 116 9.78 4.11 -17.47
N GLU A 117 10.37 3.03 -16.96
CA GLU A 117 10.10 1.67 -17.43
C GLU A 117 8.65 1.26 -17.19
N LEU A 118 8.12 1.53 -15.99
CA LEU A 118 6.73 1.26 -15.63
C LEU A 118 5.75 2.12 -16.46
N ARG A 119 6.09 3.38 -16.74
CA ARG A 119 5.30 4.24 -17.63
C ARG A 119 5.23 3.69 -19.05
N GLN A 120 6.34 3.18 -19.56
CA GLN A 120 6.39 2.54 -20.87
C GLN A 120 5.54 1.27 -20.89
N ALA A 121 5.66 0.42 -19.87
CA ALA A 121 4.85 -0.79 -19.73
C ALA A 121 3.35 -0.49 -19.68
N LEU A 122 2.94 0.54 -18.91
CA LEU A 122 1.54 1.01 -18.85
C LEU A 122 1.03 1.45 -20.24
N THR A 123 1.85 2.18 -21.00
CA THR A 123 1.48 2.65 -22.35
C THR A 123 1.22 1.47 -23.31
N VAL A 124 2.06 0.44 -23.24
CA VAL A 124 1.88 -0.80 -24.02
C VAL A 124 0.59 -1.50 -23.60
N LEU A 125 0.36 -1.67 -22.29
CA LEU A 125 -0.84 -2.29 -21.74
C LEU A 125 -2.12 -1.58 -22.18
N GLN A 126 -2.18 -0.25 -22.09
CA GLN A 126 -3.31 0.57 -22.55
C GLN A 126 -3.58 0.39 -24.05
N THR A 127 -2.52 0.32 -24.86
CA THR A 127 -2.64 0.08 -26.30
C THR A 127 -3.28 -1.28 -26.59
N VAL A 128 -2.80 -2.34 -25.95
CA VAL A 128 -3.34 -3.70 -26.13
C VAL A 128 -4.79 -3.78 -25.63
N TYR A 129 -5.11 -3.13 -24.51
CA TYR A 129 -6.48 -3.06 -24.00
C TYR A 129 -7.45 -2.47 -25.01
N VAL A 130 -7.14 -1.28 -25.57
CA VAL A 130 -8.00 -0.62 -26.57
C VAL A 130 -8.15 -1.48 -27.83
N GLN A 131 -7.07 -2.12 -28.29
CA GLN A 131 -7.13 -3.02 -29.44
C GLN A 131 -8.07 -4.21 -29.21
N ARG A 132 -8.02 -4.83 -28.01
CA ARG A 132 -8.89 -5.97 -27.67
C ARG A 132 -10.36 -5.55 -27.51
N VAL A 133 -10.63 -4.42 -26.88
CA VAL A 133 -12.00 -3.87 -26.74
C VAL A 133 -12.61 -3.66 -28.12
N ASN A 134 -11.91 -2.94 -29.00
CA ASN A 134 -12.42 -2.65 -30.36
C ASN A 134 -12.62 -3.92 -31.20
N ALA A 135 -11.78 -4.95 -31.02
CA ALA A 135 -11.94 -6.23 -31.70
C ALA A 135 -13.15 -7.05 -31.21
N THR A 136 -13.64 -6.78 -30.00
CA THR A 136 -14.86 -7.42 -29.45
C THR A 136 -16.13 -6.70 -29.91
N GLU A 137 -16.04 -5.41 -30.21
CA GLU A 137 -17.15 -4.57 -30.68
C GLU A 137 -17.38 -4.62 -32.20
N SER A 138 -16.44 -5.22 -32.96
CA SER A 138 -16.48 -5.36 -34.44
C SER A 138 -17.10 -6.67 -34.89
#